data_AF-A0A9W8M6I0-F1
#
_entry.id   AF-A0A9W8M6I0-F1
#
_cell.length_a   1.000
_cell.length_b   1.000
_cell.length_c   1.000
_cell.angle_alpha   90.00
_cell.angle_beta   90.00
_cell.angle_gamma   90.00
#
_symmetry.space_group_name_H-M   'P 1'
#
loop_
_entity.id
_entity.type
_entity.pdbx_description
1 polymer ?
#
loop_
_entity_poly.entity_id
_entity_poly.type
_entity_poly.pdbx_seq_one_letter_code
_entity_poly.pdbx_strand_id
1 'polypeptide(L)'
;MSVTNAISGLVGVAGMFVMGGGYLPHTIPQALGALAVLLATVNVAGGFVITKRMLDMFKRPTDPPEYPWLYGLPAVIFTGGFLAAASTGMAGLVQAGYLTSSVLCIGSLSGLASQSTARQGNILGILGVGSGVLTSLAAVGFSPEVIAQFGGVAAIGGLAGLLIGRRVTATELPQTVALLHSIVGLSAVLTSIGSVIQDPSHLTTLHAVTAYLGVVIGGITFTGSIVAFLKLAARMSSRPLRLPGKHLINTGLLGANVATMAGFLSSLPSTPAVAASFLGASTLLSFLKGYTTTAAIGGADMPVVITVLNAYSGFALVAEGFMLDNPLLVSVGSLIGVSGSILSYIMCVAMNRSLTNVLFGGISSSAVSETHKIEGTITQTTVDETVEALANSDSVILVVGYGMAVAKAQYAISEITSMLRAKGIQVRFAIHPVAGRMPGQCNVLLAEASVPYDIVFEMDEINDDFKETDLTLVIGANDTVNPIALEPGSPIAGMPVLHAWKSKQVIVMKRGLASGYADVPNPMFYMPGTKMLFGDAKDTCDAIKRGLEARK
;
A
#
# COMPACT_ATOMS: atom_id res chain seq x y z
N MET A 1 -2.39 3.28 -3.65
CA MET A 1 -2.03 3.09 -2.22
C MET A 1 -1.49 4.35 -1.56
N SER A 2 -0.41 4.98 -2.03
CA SER A 2 0.13 6.17 -1.34
C SER A 2 -0.89 7.32 -1.22
N VAL A 3 -1.67 7.59 -2.28
CA VAL A 3 -2.75 8.61 -2.26
C VAL A 3 -3.89 8.23 -1.32
N THR A 4 -4.37 6.98 -1.36
CA THR A 4 -5.45 6.54 -0.46
C THR A 4 -5.03 6.64 0.99
N ASN A 5 -3.76 6.35 1.29
CA ASN A 5 -3.19 6.57 2.60
C ASN A 5 -3.11 8.07 2.94
N ALA A 6 -2.72 8.96 2.02
CA ALA A 6 -2.73 10.41 2.30
C ALA A 6 -4.14 10.93 2.61
N ILE A 7 -5.12 10.51 1.81
CA ILE A 7 -6.54 10.91 1.94
C ILE A 7 -7.17 10.31 3.21
N SER A 8 -6.80 9.10 3.62
CA SER A 8 -7.28 8.50 4.87
C SER A 8 -6.85 9.29 6.12
N GLY A 9 -5.89 10.21 5.99
CA GLY A 9 -5.61 11.24 6.99
C GLY A 9 -6.81 12.16 7.29
N LEU A 10 -7.90 12.10 6.53
CA LEU A 10 -9.17 12.73 6.91
C LEU A 10 -9.79 12.13 8.18
N VAL A 11 -9.30 11.01 8.71
CA VAL A 11 -9.56 10.55 10.10
C VAL A 11 -9.36 11.68 11.12
N GLY A 12 -8.45 12.64 10.84
CA GLY A 12 -8.24 13.80 11.69
C GLY A 12 -9.45 14.73 11.80
N VAL A 13 -10.32 14.78 10.79
CA VAL A 13 -11.59 15.50 10.87
C VAL A 13 -12.44 14.96 12.00
N ALA A 14 -12.49 13.63 12.17
CA ALA A 14 -13.23 13.01 13.25
C ALA A 14 -12.64 13.42 14.63
N GLY A 15 -11.30 13.44 14.74
CA GLY A 15 -10.60 13.95 15.92
C GLY A 15 -10.90 15.42 16.25
N MET A 16 -11.20 16.26 15.26
CA MET A 16 -11.59 17.67 15.49
C MET A 16 -12.93 17.79 16.22
N PHE A 17 -13.89 16.90 15.99
CA PHE A 17 -15.17 16.92 16.70
C PHE A 17 -15.04 16.52 18.18
N VAL A 18 -13.94 15.85 18.54
CA VAL A 18 -13.63 15.43 19.92
C VAL A 18 -12.69 16.43 20.62
N MET A 19 -11.92 17.18 19.84
CA MET A 19 -10.96 18.18 20.31
C MET A 19 -11.67 19.40 20.93
N GLY A 20 -11.08 19.97 21.97
CA GLY A 20 -11.60 21.15 22.67
C GLY A 20 -10.76 21.52 23.89
N GLY A 21 -11.31 22.38 24.76
CA GLY A 21 -10.60 22.92 25.92
C GLY A 21 -10.20 24.37 25.70
N GLY A 22 -8.90 24.65 25.69
CA GLY A 22 -8.34 25.97 25.34
C GLY A 22 -7.06 25.81 24.53
N TYR A 23 -5.97 26.46 24.94
CA TYR A 23 -4.64 26.23 24.34
C TYR A 23 -4.13 24.79 24.54
N LEU A 24 -4.64 24.11 25.57
CA LEU A 24 -4.37 22.71 25.88
C LEU A 24 -5.69 21.98 26.18
N PRO A 25 -5.75 20.65 26.01
CA PRO A 25 -6.90 19.86 26.43
C PRO A 25 -7.10 19.94 27.95
N HIS A 26 -8.36 20.00 28.39
CA HIS A 26 -8.71 19.97 29.82
C HIS A 26 -9.20 18.59 30.27
N THR A 27 -9.66 17.76 29.33
CA THR A 27 -10.23 16.43 29.60
C THR A 27 -9.54 15.35 28.76
N ILE A 28 -9.72 14.09 29.16
CA ILE A 28 -9.16 12.94 28.42
C ILE A 28 -9.70 12.89 26.97
N PRO A 29 -11.02 12.99 26.70
CA PRO A 29 -11.52 13.01 25.32
C PRO A 29 -10.84 14.07 24.45
N GLN A 30 -10.72 15.30 24.95
CA GLN A 30 -10.07 16.40 24.23
C GLN A 30 -8.60 16.09 23.90
N ALA A 31 -7.89 15.42 24.82
CA ALA A 31 -6.51 15.00 24.58
C ALA A 31 -6.43 13.88 23.54
N LEU A 32 -7.37 12.93 23.55
CA LEU A 32 -7.49 11.89 22.53
C LEU A 32 -7.77 12.50 21.15
N GLY A 33 -8.69 13.47 21.07
CA GLY A 33 -8.99 14.21 19.84
C GLY A 33 -7.77 14.96 19.31
N ALA A 34 -7.06 15.69 20.17
CA ALA A 34 -5.83 16.40 19.77
C ALA A 34 -4.72 15.43 19.28
N LEU A 35 -4.57 14.27 19.92
CA LEU A 35 -3.63 13.23 19.48
C LEU A 35 -4.06 12.60 18.15
N ALA A 36 -5.35 12.35 17.96
CA ALA A 36 -5.91 11.84 16.71
C ALA A 36 -5.63 12.80 15.54
N VAL A 37 -5.78 14.12 15.74
CA VAL A 37 -5.43 15.17 14.76
C VAL A 37 -3.92 15.17 14.46
N LEU A 38 -3.07 15.06 15.48
CA LEU A 38 -1.61 14.99 15.30
C LEU A 38 -1.24 13.78 14.43
N LEU A 39 -1.75 12.60 14.75
CA LEU A 39 -1.49 11.37 14.00
C LEU A 39 -2.00 11.47 12.56
N ALA A 40 -3.21 11.99 12.37
CA ALA A 40 -3.80 12.22 11.06
C ALA A 40 -2.95 13.15 10.19
N THR A 41 -2.41 14.23 10.76
CA THR A 41 -1.62 15.22 10.00
C THR A 41 -0.22 14.70 9.63
N VAL A 42 0.38 13.80 10.43
CA VAL A 42 1.55 13.01 10.02
C VAL A 42 1.24 12.24 8.74
N ASN A 43 0.08 11.60 8.72
CA ASN A 43 -0.32 10.75 7.61
C ASN A 43 -0.64 11.54 6.33
N VAL A 44 -1.36 12.67 6.43
CA VAL A 44 -1.64 13.59 5.30
C VAL A 44 -0.34 14.08 4.68
N ALA A 45 0.55 14.68 5.48
CA ALA A 45 1.77 15.28 4.97
C ALA A 45 2.73 14.22 4.41
N GLY A 46 2.94 13.12 5.13
CA GLY A 46 3.79 12.02 4.68
C GLY A 46 3.29 11.38 3.39
N GLY A 47 1.99 11.07 3.33
CA GLY A 47 1.37 10.42 2.18
C GLY A 47 1.44 11.25 0.89
N PHE A 48 1.12 12.56 0.95
CA PHE A 48 1.18 13.41 -0.24
C PHE A 48 2.61 13.68 -0.71
N VAL A 49 3.57 13.80 0.22
CA VAL A 49 5.00 13.96 -0.12
C VAL A 49 5.55 12.71 -0.80
N ILE A 50 5.25 11.53 -0.25
CA ILE A 50 5.64 10.25 -0.84
C ILE A 50 5.01 10.10 -2.23
N THR A 51 3.71 10.36 -2.36
CA THR A 51 3.02 10.27 -3.64
C THR A 51 3.66 11.18 -4.68
N LYS A 52 3.87 12.46 -4.34
CA LYS A 52 4.48 13.42 -5.26
C LYS A 52 5.84 12.92 -5.75
N ARG A 53 6.71 12.49 -4.84
CA ARG A 53 8.05 11.98 -5.18
C ARG A 53 7.97 10.78 -6.11
N MET A 54 7.04 9.86 -5.87
CA MET A 54 6.85 8.69 -6.74
C MET A 54 6.38 9.11 -8.13
N LEU A 55 5.40 10.00 -8.23
CA LEU A 55 4.86 10.44 -9.52
C LEU A 55 5.86 11.27 -10.33
N ASP A 56 6.74 12.01 -9.65
CA ASP A 56 7.81 12.77 -10.29
C ASP A 56 8.87 11.84 -10.92
N MET A 57 9.04 10.60 -10.42
CA MET A 57 9.95 9.60 -11.03
C MET A 57 9.45 9.09 -12.39
N PHE A 58 8.14 9.15 -12.66
CA PHE A 58 7.56 8.74 -13.94
C PHE A 58 7.63 9.84 -15.01
N LYS A 59 8.09 11.05 -14.65
CA LYS A 59 8.23 12.16 -15.60
C LYS A 59 9.44 11.93 -16.51
N ARG A 60 9.23 11.99 -17.82
CA ARG A 60 10.32 11.88 -18.80
C ARG A 60 11.01 13.23 -18.98
N PRO A 61 12.31 13.24 -19.31
CA PRO A 61 13.01 14.46 -19.71
C PRO A 61 12.40 15.14 -20.95
N THR A 62 11.72 14.36 -21.80
CA THR A 62 11.08 14.81 -23.03
C THR A 62 9.62 15.23 -22.86
N ASP A 63 9.04 15.05 -21.66
CA ASP A 63 7.66 15.49 -21.41
C ASP A 63 7.58 17.03 -21.43
N PRO A 64 6.45 17.61 -21.91
CA PRO A 64 6.24 19.05 -21.87
C PRO A 64 6.38 19.64 -20.45
N PRO A 65 6.74 20.92 -20.33
CA PRO A 65 6.75 21.59 -19.04
C PRO A 65 5.33 21.62 -18.46
N GLU A 66 5.23 21.38 -17.16
CA GLU A 66 3.96 21.38 -16.44
C GLU A 66 3.92 22.52 -15.45
N TYR A 67 2.71 23.02 -15.19
CA TYR A 67 2.48 24.19 -14.34
C TYR A 67 1.56 23.82 -13.16
N PRO A 68 1.99 22.93 -12.24
CA PRO A 68 1.14 22.46 -11.15
C PRO A 68 0.72 23.57 -10.17
N TRP A 69 1.46 24.68 -10.13
CA TRP A 69 1.12 25.85 -9.34
C TRP A 69 -0.19 26.52 -9.77
N LEU A 70 -0.65 26.31 -11.02
CA LEU A 70 -1.95 26.81 -11.49
C LEU A 70 -3.13 26.26 -10.71
N TYR A 71 -2.99 25.05 -10.13
CA TYR A 71 -4.02 24.48 -9.25
C TYR A 71 -4.13 25.21 -7.89
N GLY A 72 -3.19 26.11 -7.58
CA GLY A 72 -3.34 27.07 -6.49
C GLY A 72 -4.48 28.06 -6.73
N LEU A 73 -4.82 28.36 -7.99
CA LEU A 73 -5.91 29.29 -8.32
C LEU A 73 -7.27 28.74 -7.84
N PRO A 74 -7.71 27.52 -8.21
CA PRO A 74 -8.90 26.89 -7.61
C PRO A 74 -8.87 26.84 -6.09
N ALA A 75 -7.70 26.59 -5.46
CA ALA A 75 -7.57 26.54 -4.01
C ALA A 75 -7.86 27.89 -3.35
N VAL A 76 -7.30 28.96 -3.90
CA VAL A 76 -7.49 30.34 -3.42
C VAL A 76 -8.93 30.78 -3.65
N ILE A 77 -9.49 30.51 -4.83
CA ILE A 77 -10.89 30.85 -5.15
C ILE A 77 -11.85 30.12 -4.20
N PHE A 78 -11.66 28.81 -4.00
CA PHE A 78 -12.50 28.03 -3.10
C PHE A 78 -12.38 28.54 -1.67
N THR A 79 -11.15 28.71 -1.15
CA THR A 79 -10.93 29.16 0.23
C THR A 79 -11.47 30.56 0.48
N GLY A 80 -11.17 31.51 -0.42
CA GLY A 80 -11.66 32.88 -0.32
C GLY A 80 -13.19 32.96 -0.43
N GLY A 81 -13.77 32.24 -1.39
CA GLY A 81 -15.23 32.15 -1.55
C GLY A 81 -15.91 31.50 -0.35
N PHE A 82 -15.33 30.43 0.20
CA PHE A 82 -15.85 29.75 1.38
C PHE A 82 -15.83 30.67 2.61
N LEU A 83 -14.72 31.36 2.87
CA LEU A 83 -14.60 32.30 4.00
C LEU A 83 -15.52 33.52 3.84
N ALA A 84 -15.64 34.05 2.63
CA ALA A 84 -16.58 35.13 2.33
C ALA A 84 -18.02 34.69 2.56
N ALA A 85 -18.41 33.51 2.08
CA ALA A 85 -19.74 32.96 2.33
C ALA A 85 -20.00 32.73 3.82
N ALA A 86 -19.02 32.17 4.54
CA ALA A 86 -19.10 31.93 5.98
C ALA A 86 -19.36 33.24 6.77
N SER A 87 -18.84 34.37 6.30
CA SER A 87 -19.09 35.68 6.92
C SER A 87 -20.55 36.16 6.79
N THR A 88 -21.29 35.64 5.81
CA THR A 88 -22.70 35.95 5.57
C THR A 88 -23.67 34.92 6.18
N GLY A 89 -23.16 33.74 6.54
CA GLY A 89 -23.91 32.66 7.16
C GLY A 89 -23.37 31.27 6.80
N MET A 90 -23.61 30.29 7.66
CA MET A 90 -23.12 28.92 7.50
C MET A 90 -24.13 27.95 6.88
N ALA A 91 -25.34 28.42 6.56
CA ALA A 91 -26.43 27.58 6.08
C ALA A 91 -26.05 26.87 4.76
N GLY A 92 -26.01 25.54 4.77
CA GLY A 92 -25.66 24.70 3.62
C GLY A 92 -24.17 24.74 3.20
N LEU A 93 -23.38 25.64 3.78
CA LEU A 93 -21.98 25.84 3.40
C LEU A 93 -21.09 24.66 3.81
N VAL A 94 -21.34 24.07 4.98
CA VAL A 94 -20.64 22.87 5.46
C VAL A 94 -20.90 21.68 4.51
N GLN A 95 -22.16 21.45 4.15
CA GLN A 95 -22.53 20.37 3.23
C GLN A 95 -21.92 20.58 1.84
N ALA A 96 -21.92 21.82 1.33
CA ALA A 96 -21.29 22.15 0.05
C ALA A 96 -19.77 21.94 0.08
N GLY A 97 -19.11 22.31 1.18
CA GLY A 97 -17.67 22.09 1.36
C GLY A 97 -17.31 20.60 1.44
N TYR A 98 -18.10 19.80 2.15
CA TYR A 98 -17.96 18.34 2.22
C TYR A 98 -18.20 17.64 0.88
N LEU A 99 -19.20 18.09 0.13
CA LEU A 99 -19.42 17.60 -1.23
C LEU A 99 -18.22 17.92 -2.14
N THR A 100 -17.72 19.17 -2.09
CA THR A 100 -16.55 19.60 -2.87
C THR A 100 -15.33 18.75 -2.54
N SER A 101 -15.04 18.57 -1.24
CA SER A 101 -13.95 17.72 -0.76
C SER A 101 -14.09 16.28 -1.26
N SER A 102 -15.29 15.70 -1.18
CA SER A 102 -15.57 14.33 -1.65
C SER A 102 -15.33 14.18 -3.15
N VAL A 103 -15.82 15.12 -3.97
CA VAL A 103 -15.63 15.12 -5.43
C VAL A 103 -14.15 15.25 -5.80
N LEU A 104 -13.40 16.11 -5.10
CA LEU A 104 -11.95 16.25 -5.31
C LEU A 104 -11.19 14.98 -4.91
N CYS A 105 -11.56 14.32 -3.82
CA CYS A 105 -10.99 13.03 -3.43
C CYS A 105 -11.29 11.91 -4.42
N ILE A 106 -12.51 11.87 -4.99
CA ILE A 106 -12.86 10.93 -6.08
C ILE A 106 -12.02 11.24 -7.32
N GLY A 107 -11.98 12.52 -7.73
CA GLY A 107 -11.15 12.98 -8.84
C GLY A 107 -9.66 12.68 -8.65
N SER A 108 -9.19 12.63 -7.40
CA SER A 108 -7.83 12.21 -7.08
C SER A 108 -7.54 10.78 -7.52
N LEU A 109 -8.40 9.83 -7.16
CA LEU A 109 -8.23 8.43 -7.56
C LEU A 109 -8.46 8.24 -9.07
N SER A 110 -9.47 8.90 -9.64
CA SER A 110 -9.71 8.86 -11.09
C SER A 110 -8.52 9.40 -11.88
N GLY A 111 -7.90 10.49 -11.41
CA GLY A 111 -6.72 11.07 -12.04
C GLY A 111 -5.50 10.15 -12.05
N LEU A 112 -5.41 9.19 -11.12
CA LEU A 112 -4.31 8.20 -11.07
C LEU A 112 -4.49 7.06 -12.09
N ALA A 113 -5.64 6.96 -12.76
CA ALA A 113 -5.90 5.88 -13.71
C ALA A 113 -5.06 5.99 -15.00
N SER A 114 -4.45 7.15 -15.27
CA SER A 114 -3.54 7.33 -16.41
C SER A 114 -2.29 8.10 -15.98
N GLN A 115 -1.15 7.80 -16.62
CA GLN A 115 0.12 8.45 -16.26
C GLN A 115 0.15 9.95 -16.57
N SER A 116 -0.53 10.37 -17.64
CA SER A 116 -0.61 11.80 -18.01
C SER A 116 -1.41 12.62 -16.99
N THR A 117 -2.41 12.03 -16.33
CA THR A 117 -3.24 12.72 -15.33
C THR A 117 -2.82 12.43 -13.89
N ALA A 118 -1.87 11.52 -13.64
CA ALA A 118 -1.55 11.05 -12.29
C ALA A 118 -1.13 12.18 -11.34
N ARG A 119 -0.33 13.13 -11.82
CA ARG A 119 0.10 14.31 -11.05
C ARG A 119 -1.07 15.24 -10.72
N GLN A 120 -1.99 15.45 -11.66
CA GLN A 120 -3.24 16.16 -11.39
C GLN A 120 -4.06 15.43 -10.31
N GLY A 121 -4.16 14.09 -10.38
CA GLY A 121 -4.83 13.28 -9.36
C GLY A 121 -4.27 13.54 -7.96
N ASN A 122 -2.96 13.59 -7.79
CA ASN A 122 -2.35 13.91 -6.50
C ASN A 122 -2.73 15.31 -6.00
N ILE A 123 -2.74 16.32 -6.89
CA ILE A 123 -3.12 17.69 -6.54
C ILE A 123 -4.59 17.78 -6.14
N LEU A 124 -5.50 17.13 -6.89
CA LEU A 124 -6.92 17.05 -6.53
C LEU A 124 -7.11 16.42 -5.15
N GLY A 125 -6.30 15.42 -4.79
CA GLY A 125 -6.30 14.84 -3.45
C GLY A 125 -5.91 15.84 -2.37
N ILE A 126 -4.85 16.65 -2.60
CA ILE A 126 -4.42 17.71 -1.68
C ILE A 126 -5.54 18.74 -1.49
N LEU A 127 -6.17 19.18 -2.58
CA LEU A 127 -7.29 20.12 -2.54
C LEU A 127 -8.52 19.53 -1.85
N GLY A 128 -8.80 18.24 -2.07
CA GLY A 128 -9.89 17.52 -1.41
C GLY A 128 -9.70 17.44 0.09
N VAL A 129 -8.53 17.00 0.56
CA VAL A 129 -8.21 16.97 2.00
C VAL A 129 -8.22 18.37 2.59
N GLY A 130 -7.61 19.35 1.93
CA GLY A 130 -7.56 20.74 2.38
C GLY A 130 -8.95 21.37 2.53
N SER A 131 -9.81 21.22 1.52
CA SER A 131 -11.19 21.71 1.58
C SER A 131 -12.02 21.00 2.66
N GLY A 132 -11.82 19.70 2.88
CA GLY A 132 -12.48 18.93 3.93
C GLY A 132 -12.09 19.39 5.34
N VAL A 133 -10.79 19.64 5.57
CA VAL A 133 -10.29 20.18 6.85
C VAL A 133 -10.81 21.60 7.08
N LEU A 134 -10.73 22.48 6.08
CA LEU A 134 -11.25 23.85 6.17
C LEU A 134 -12.74 23.86 6.52
N THR A 135 -13.53 23.05 5.82
CA THR A 135 -14.97 22.93 6.05
C THR A 135 -15.27 22.41 7.44
N SER A 136 -14.48 21.45 7.93
CA SER A 136 -14.63 20.88 9.27
C SER A 136 -14.26 21.87 10.37
N LEU A 137 -13.25 22.73 10.15
CA LEU A 137 -12.91 23.80 11.10
C LEU A 137 -14.08 24.77 11.29
N ALA A 138 -14.78 25.08 10.20
CA ALA A 138 -15.99 25.90 10.26
C ALA A 138 -17.17 25.17 10.93
N ALA A 139 -17.28 23.85 10.74
CA ALA A 139 -18.33 23.04 11.36
C ALA A 139 -18.17 22.89 12.87
N VAL A 140 -16.93 22.68 13.37
CA VAL A 140 -16.66 22.52 14.81
C VAL A 140 -16.70 23.84 15.59
N GLY A 141 -16.53 24.98 14.92
CA GLY A 141 -16.69 26.30 15.54
C GLY A 141 -15.72 26.59 16.69
N PHE A 142 -14.47 26.16 16.58
CA PHE A 142 -13.45 26.32 17.63
C PHE A 142 -13.26 27.78 18.07
N SER A 143 -12.99 27.97 19.37
CA SER A 143 -12.52 29.25 19.89
C SER A 143 -11.10 29.57 19.37
N PRO A 144 -10.65 30.84 19.41
CA PRO A 144 -9.29 31.21 18.97
C PRO A 144 -8.18 30.39 19.63
N GLU A 145 -8.33 30.04 20.91
CA GLU A 145 -7.38 29.21 21.66
C GLU A 145 -7.32 27.78 21.12
N VAL A 146 -8.48 27.17 20.84
CA VAL A 146 -8.55 25.81 20.28
C VAL A 146 -8.09 25.79 18.81
N ILE A 147 -8.31 26.86 18.04
CA ILE A 147 -7.72 27.02 16.71
C ILE A 147 -6.19 27.07 16.81
N ALA A 148 -5.63 27.79 17.77
CA ALA A 148 -4.18 27.82 18.01
C ALA A 148 -3.65 26.44 18.42
N GLN A 149 -4.38 25.72 19.27
CA GLN A 149 -4.08 24.33 19.64
C GLN A 149 -4.07 23.42 18.40
N PHE A 150 -5.12 23.48 17.56
CA PHE A 150 -5.21 22.74 16.29
C PHE A 150 -4.03 23.05 15.37
N GLY A 151 -3.72 24.33 15.18
CA GLY A 151 -2.58 24.78 14.37
C GLY A 151 -1.26 24.22 14.88
N GLY A 152 -1.06 24.22 16.21
CA GLY A 152 0.13 23.65 16.85
C GLY A 152 0.28 22.15 16.61
N VAL A 153 -0.76 21.36 16.89
CA VAL A 153 -0.71 19.89 16.69
C VAL A 153 -0.59 19.51 15.22
N ALA A 154 -1.30 20.22 14.34
CA ALA A 154 -1.26 19.99 12.89
C ALA A 154 0.10 20.38 12.30
N ALA A 155 0.74 21.43 12.80
CA ALA A 155 2.09 21.80 12.39
C ALA A 155 3.14 20.77 12.82
N ILE A 156 3.05 20.25 14.06
CA ILE A 156 3.96 19.21 14.55
C ILE A 156 3.79 17.92 13.74
N GLY A 157 2.54 17.45 13.57
CA GLY A 157 2.25 16.26 12.80
C GLY A 157 2.64 16.42 11.32
N GLY A 158 2.26 17.54 10.71
CA GLY A 158 2.62 17.86 9.33
C GLY A 158 4.14 17.92 9.10
N LEU A 159 4.91 18.52 10.02
CA LEU A 159 6.37 18.55 9.95
C LEU A 159 6.97 17.14 10.07
N ALA A 160 6.51 16.35 11.05
CA ALA A 160 6.96 14.97 11.20
C ALA A 160 6.65 14.12 9.95
N GLY A 161 5.44 14.23 9.41
CA GLY A 161 5.03 13.57 8.17
C GLY A 161 5.90 14.00 6.97
N LEU A 162 6.17 15.29 6.82
CA LEU A 162 7.04 15.83 5.77
C LEU A 162 8.47 15.27 5.88
N LEU A 163 9.03 15.22 7.09
CA LEU A 163 10.38 14.71 7.33
C LEU A 163 10.47 13.21 7.02
N ILE A 164 9.47 12.42 7.45
CA ILE A 164 9.38 10.99 7.13
C ILE A 164 9.27 10.81 5.61
N GLY A 165 8.32 11.49 4.98
CA GLY A 165 8.05 11.35 3.54
C GLY A 165 9.23 11.76 2.65
N ARG A 166 10.08 12.69 3.10
CA ARG A 166 11.30 13.08 2.37
C ARG A 166 12.46 12.09 2.50
N ARG A 167 12.53 11.34 3.60
CA ARG A 167 13.66 10.42 3.89
C ARG A 167 13.46 9.01 3.34
N VAL A 168 12.21 8.61 3.11
CA VAL A 168 11.87 7.24 2.66
C VAL A 168 12.37 7.00 1.24
N THR A 169 13.02 5.86 1.03
CA THR A 169 13.48 5.40 -0.30
C THR A 169 12.41 4.54 -0.99
N ALA A 170 12.49 4.39 -2.31
CA ALA A 170 11.54 3.55 -3.07
C ALA A 170 11.56 2.07 -2.60
N THR A 171 12.71 1.58 -2.13
CA THR A 171 12.84 0.23 -1.55
C THR A 171 12.13 0.07 -0.20
N GLU A 172 12.06 1.12 0.61
CA GLU A 172 11.43 1.12 1.93
C GLU A 172 9.93 1.45 1.86
N LEU A 173 9.43 1.86 0.71
CA LEU A 173 8.05 2.29 0.51
C LEU A 173 7.00 1.30 1.07
N PRO A 174 7.10 -0.03 0.87
CA PRO A 174 6.08 -0.96 1.37
C PRO A 174 5.94 -0.90 2.90
N GLN A 175 7.06 -0.86 3.62
CA GLN A 175 7.03 -0.87 5.09
C GLN A 175 6.58 0.48 5.64
N THR A 176 6.95 1.59 5.00
CA THR A 176 6.48 2.92 5.40
C THR A 176 4.98 3.06 5.20
N VAL A 177 4.43 2.57 4.09
CA VAL A 177 2.98 2.58 3.84
C VAL A 177 2.25 1.76 4.91
N ALA A 178 2.77 0.57 5.27
CA ALA A 178 2.22 -0.20 6.39
C ALA A 178 2.24 0.62 7.70
N LEU A 179 3.36 1.26 8.04
CA LEU A 179 3.45 2.10 9.24
C LEU A 179 2.42 3.24 9.23
N LEU A 180 2.22 3.90 8.09
CA LEU A 180 1.25 5.00 7.96
C LEU A 180 -0.20 4.53 8.16
N HIS A 181 -0.58 3.35 7.67
CA HIS A 181 -1.90 2.77 7.96
C HIS A 181 -2.10 2.52 9.47
N SER A 182 -1.04 2.18 10.20
CA SER A 182 -1.14 1.99 11.65
C SER A 182 -1.54 3.28 12.36
N ILE A 183 -1.02 4.42 11.91
CA ILE A 183 -1.30 5.75 12.46
C ILE A 183 -2.78 6.10 12.26
N VAL A 184 -3.35 5.77 11.10
CA VAL A 184 -4.79 5.94 10.82
C VAL A 184 -5.64 5.07 11.73
N GLY A 185 -5.29 3.78 11.86
CA GLY A 185 -6.00 2.86 12.75
C GLY A 185 -6.00 3.32 14.21
N LEU A 186 -4.85 3.81 14.70
CA LEU A 186 -4.75 4.35 16.06
C LEU A 186 -5.55 5.64 16.21
N SER A 187 -5.49 6.55 15.24
CA SER A 187 -6.30 7.78 15.25
C SER A 187 -7.80 7.45 15.35
N ALA A 188 -8.28 6.47 14.58
CA ALA A 188 -9.68 6.02 14.64
C ALA A 188 -10.09 5.44 16.00
N VAL A 189 -9.21 4.67 16.64
CA VAL A 189 -9.43 4.16 18.01
C VAL A 189 -9.55 5.31 19.01
N LEU A 190 -8.62 6.27 18.96
CA LEU A 190 -8.59 7.42 19.88
C LEU A 190 -9.84 8.28 19.73
N THR A 191 -10.24 8.59 18.50
CA THR A 191 -11.46 9.37 18.22
C THR A 191 -12.69 8.62 18.68
N SER A 192 -12.83 7.34 18.35
CA SER A 192 -14.02 6.55 18.72
C SER A 192 -14.19 6.45 20.23
N ILE A 193 -13.09 6.23 20.97
CA ILE A 193 -13.10 6.22 22.44
C ILE A 193 -13.43 7.61 22.98
N GLY A 194 -12.78 8.66 22.47
CA GLY A 194 -12.99 10.03 22.92
C GLY A 194 -14.44 10.48 22.71
N SER A 195 -15.02 10.19 21.55
CA SER A 195 -16.40 10.51 21.19
C SER A 195 -17.43 9.89 22.15
N VAL A 196 -17.21 8.62 22.56
CA VAL A 196 -18.09 7.96 23.53
C VAL A 196 -17.96 8.54 24.94
N ILE A 197 -16.74 8.88 25.36
CA ILE A 197 -16.48 9.38 26.73
C ILE A 197 -16.91 10.85 26.89
N GLN A 198 -16.89 11.64 25.82
CA GLN A 198 -17.15 13.08 25.87
C GLN A 198 -18.58 13.42 26.30
N ASP A 199 -19.58 12.71 25.78
CA ASP A 199 -20.98 12.92 26.18
C ASP A 199 -21.77 11.59 26.23
N PRO A 200 -21.60 10.81 27.31
CA PRO A 200 -22.23 9.50 27.44
C PRO A 200 -23.78 9.56 27.52
N SER A 201 -24.33 10.71 27.91
CA SER A 201 -25.77 10.92 28.10
C SER A 201 -26.56 11.04 26.79
N HIS A 202 -25.90 11.48 25.71
CA HIS A 202 -26.55 11.76 24.43
C HIS A 202 -26.18 10.76 23.32
N LEU A 203 -25.58 9.62 23.68
CA LEU A 203 -25.20 8.57 22.73
C LEU A 203 -26.42 7.86 22.15
N THR A 204 -26.64 8.04 20.85
CA THR A 204 -27.60 7.22 20.09
C THR A 204 -27.06 5.80 19.90
N THR A 205 -27.95 4.83 19.65
CA THR A 205 -27.54 3.45 19.34
C THR A 205 -26.64 3.39 18.11
N LEU A 206 -26.93 4.20 17.08
CA LEU A 206 -26.09 4.27 15.88
C LEU A 206 -24.67 4.71 16.24
N HIS A 207 -24.52 5.82 16.97
CA HIS A 207 -23.22 6.32 17.41
C HIS A 207 -22.47 5.28 18.23
N ALA A 208 -23.13 4.65 19.22
CA ALA A 208 -22.49 3.65 20.07
C ALA A 208 -21.98 2.45 19.26
N VAL A 209 -22.81 1.91 18.36
CA VAL A 209 -22.42 0.77 17.51
C VAL A 209 -21.26 1.15 16.59
N THR A 210 -21.32 2.30 15.93
CA THR A 210 -20.30 2.70 14.95
C THR A 210 -19.00 3.12 15.61
N ALA A 211 -19.03 3.77 16.77
CA ALA A 211 -17.84 4.02 17.59
C ALA A 211 -17.17 2.70 18.03
N TYR A 212 -17.96 1.72 18.48
CA TYR A 212 -17.43 0.40 18.85
C TYR A 212 -16.78 -0.30 17.65
N LEU A 213 -17.42 -0.26 16.47
CA LEU A 213 -16.82 -0.78 15.23
C LEU A 213 -15.56 -0.02 14.82
N GLY A 214 -15.52 1.30 15.03
CA GLY A 214 -14.33 2.13 14.82
C GLY A 214 -13.14 1.67 15.67
N VAL A 215 -13.37 1.33 16.94
CA VAL A 215 -12.36 0.73 17.83
C VAL A 215 -11.88 -0.63 17.31
N VAL A 216 -12.82 -1.50 16.90
CA VAL A 216 -12.46 -2.85 16.43
C VAL A 216 -11.65 -2.79 15.14
N ILE A 217 -12.14 -2.08 14.14
CA ILE A 217 -11.51 -1.98 12.82
C ILE A 217 -10.19 -1.21 12.95
N GLY A 218 -10.18 -0.08 13.65
CA GLY A 218 -8.99 0.73 13.89
C GLY A 218 -7.92 -0.02 14.68
N GLY A 219 -8.30 -0.77 15.71
CA GLY A 219 -7.38 -1.53 16.54
C GLY A 219 -6.74 -2.72 15.83
N ILE A 220 -7.51 -3.46 15.03
CA ILE A 220 -6.98 -4.51 14.15
C ILE A 220 -6.02 -3.90 13.11
N THR A 221 -6.39 -2.75 12.55
CA THR A 221 -5.58 -2.03 11.57
C THR A 221 -4.25 -1.58 12.17
N PHE A 222 -4.27 -1.01 13.38
CA PHE A 222 -3.09 -0.53 14.08
C PHE A 222 -2.04 -1.62 14.29
N THR A 223 -2.39 -2.68 15.02
CA THR A 223 -1.41 -3.73 15.36
C THR A 223 -1.08 -4.62 14.17
N GLY A 224 -2.03 -4.91 13.29
CA GLY A 224 -1.77 -5.64 12.06
C GLY A 224 -0.75 -4.93 11.18
N SER A 225 -0.91 -3.61 11.03
CA SER A 225 -0.01 -2.78 10.23
C SER A 225 1.39 -2.66 10.85
N ILE A 226 1.49 -2.61 12.18
CA ILE A 226 2.80 -2.67 12.88
C ILE A 226 3.50 -3.99 12.58
N VAL A 227 2.80 -5.14 12.67
CA VAL A 227 3.40 -6.45 12.37
C VAL A 227 3.84 -6.53 10.91
N ALA A 228 3.02 -6.04 9.97
CA ALA A 228 3.39 -5.96 8.56
C ALA A 228 4.64 -5.11 8.34
N PHE A 229 4.72 -3.92 8.95
CA PHE A 229 5.92 -3.08 8.95
C PHE A 229 7.15 -3.83 9.47
N LEU A 230 7.07 -4.46 10.64
CA LEU A 230 8.19 -5.17 11.24
C LEU A 230 8.70 -6.32 10.38
N LYS A 231 7.79 -7.08 9.73
CA LYS A 231 8.16 -8.16 8.81
C LYS A 231 8.81 -7.64 7.53
N LEU A 232 8.25 -6.59 6.93
CA LEU A 232 8.78 -6.01 5.69
C LEU A 232 10.15 -5.35 5.91
N ALA A 233 10.32 -4.68 7.05
CA ALA A 233 11.58 -4.08 7.50
C ALA A 233 12.61 -5.11 8.02
N ALA A 234 12.31 -6.41 7.93
CA ALA A 234 13.14 -7.50 8.44
C ALA A 234 13.52 -7.37 9.92
N ARG A 235 12.70 -6.66 10.71
CA ARG A 235 12.80 -6.54 12.18
C ARG A 235 12.05 -7.65 12.91
N MET A 236 11.22 -8.39 12.19
CA MET A 236 10.54 -9.62 12.61
C MET A 236 10.76 -10.70 11.54
N SER A 237 10.78 -11.97 11.95
CA SER A 237 10.86 -13.10 11.02
C SER A 237 9.74 -13.05 9.98
N SER A 238 10.10 -13.23 8.72
CA SER A 238 9.17 -13.33 7.59
C SER A 238 8.47 -14.69 7.51
N ARG A 239 8.83 -15.66 8.35
CA ARG A 239 8.12 -16.95 8.44
C ARG A 239 6.78 -16.78 9.18
N PRO A 240 5.70 -17.48 8.75
CA PRO A 240 4.44 -17.50 9.49
C PRO A 240 4.64 -17.97 10.94
N LEU A 241 4.15 -17.20 11.93
CA LEU A 241 4.14 -17.62 13.33
C LEU A 241 3.11 -18.76 13.51
N ARG A 242 3.55 -19.93 13.95
CA ARG A 242 2.69 -21.10 14.17
C ARG A 242 2.18 -21.13 15.62
N LEU A 243 1.04 -20.50 15.85
CA LEU A 243 0.33 -20.61 17.13
C LEU A 243 -0.52 -21.89 17.16
N PRO A 244 -0.38 -22.78 18.17
CA PRO A 244 -1.28 -23.91 18.36
C PRO A 244 -2.74 -23.43 18.45
N GLY A 245 -3.65 -24.05 17.70
CA GLY A 245 -5.06 -23.65 17.71
C GLY A 245 -5.33 -22.23 17.20
N LYS A 246 -4.49 -21.67 16.33
CA LYS A 246 -4.62 -20.27 15.85
C LYS A 246 -6.02 -19.87 15.38
N HIS A 247 -6.79 -20.78 14.78
CA HIS A 247 -8.16 -20.51 14.32
C HIS A 247 -9.12 -20.34 15.49
N LEU A 248 -8.98 -21.16 16.52
CA LEU A 248 -9.75 -21.04 17.76
C LEU A 248 -9.43 -19.74 18.48
N ILE A 249 -8.14 -19.39 18.60
CA ILE A 249 -7.71 -18.10 19.19
C ILE A 249 -8.32 -16.94 18.41
N ASN A 250 -8.16 -16.94 17.08
CA ASN A 250 -8.61 -15.85 16.23
C ASN A 250 -10.12 -15.69 16.17
N THR A 251 -10.86 -16.79 16.22
CA THR A 251 -12.33 -16.80 16.26
C THR A 251 -12.83 -16.41 17.64
N GLY A 252 -12.17 -16.91 18.70
CA GLY A 252 -12.47 -16.55 20.09
C GLY A 252 -12.26 -15.07 20.37
N LEU A 253 -11.17 -14.46 19.88
CA LEU A 253 -10.94 -13.02 19.99
C LEU A 253 -12.04 -12.19 19.29
N LEU A 254 -12.54 -12.65 18.15
CA LEU A 254 -13.66 -11.98 17.45
C LEU A 254 -14.97 -12.18 18.21
N GLY A 255 -15.27 -13.40 18.66
CA GLY A 255 -16.46 -13.68 19.47
C GLY A 255 -16.47 -12.92 20.79
N ALA A 256 -15.33 -12.78 21.45
CA ALA A 256 -15.17 -11.97 22.65
C ALA A 256 -15.40 -10.47 22.37
N ASN A 257 -14.96 -9.95 21.22
CA ASN A 257 -15.33 -8.60 20.81
C ASN A 257 -16.85 -8.47 20.64
N VAL A 258 -17.51 -9.40 19.93
CA VAL A 258 -18.98 -9.36 19.78
C VAL A 258 -19.69 -9.41 21.14
N ALA A 259 -19.22 -10.22 22.07
CA ALA A 259 -19.76 -10.28 23.43
C ALA A 259 -19.57 -8.97 24.21
N THR A 260 -18.38 -8.35 24.14
CA THR A 260 -18.14 -7.06 24.79
C THR A 260 -18.92 -5.92 24.13
N MET A 261 -19.27 -6.00 22.84
CA MET A 261 -20.20 -5.08 22.20
C MET A 261 -21.59 -5.15 22.82
N ALA A 262 -22.12 -6.36 23.03
CA ALA A 262 -23.41 -6.54 23.69
C ALA A 262 -23.39 -5.97 25.13
N GLY A 263 -22.31 -6.23 25.88
CA GLY A 263 -22.09 -5.65 27.20
C GLY A 263 -22.03 -4.12 27.18
N PHE A 264 -21.27 -3.55 26.24
CA PHE A 264 -21.17 -2.10 26.03
C PHE A 264 -22.53 -1.46 25.75
N LEU A 265 -23.32 -2.01 24.83
CA LEU A 265 -24.64 -1.47 24.49
C LEU A 265 -25.64 -1.60 25.65
N SER A 266 -25.56 -2.70 26.42
CA SER A 266 -26.44 -2.91 27.58
C SER A 266 -26.13 -2.00 28.78
N SER A 267 -24.91 -1.46 28.85
CA SER A 267 -24.44 -0.61 29.96
C SER A 267 -24.61 0.89 29.70
N LEU A 268 -24.94 1.27 28.47
CA LEU A 268 -25.29 2.65 28.09
C LEU A 268 -26.77 2.96 28.35
N PRO A 269 -27.12 4.16 28.86
CA PRO A 269 -26.27 5.21 29.44
C PRO A 269 -26.03 5.04 30.96
N SER A 270 -26.60 3.99 31.56
CA SER A 270 -26.80 3.85 33.01
C SER A 270 -25.51 3.65 33.82
N THR A 271 -24.44 3.11 33.23
CA THR A 271 -23.17 2.84 33.92
C THR A 271 -21.94 3.18 33.07
N PRO A 272 -21.58 4.47 32.93
CA PRO A 272 -20.51 4.92 32.03
C PRO A 272 -19.14 4.26 32.27
N ALA A 273 -18.78 3.98 33.53
CA ALA A 273 -17.53 3.30 33.87
C ALA A 273 -17.49 1.85 33.37
N VAL A 274 -18.63 1.15 33.41
CA VAL A 274 -18.76 -0.22 32.91
C VAL A 274 -18.70 -0.22 31.39
N ALA A 275 -19.40 0.71 30.73
CA ALA A 275 -19.33 0.89 29.28
C ALA A 275 -17.89 1.17 28.80
N ALA A 276 -17.17 2.05 29.50
CA ALA A 276 -15.76 2.33 29.21
C ALA A 276 -14.87 1.09 29.38
N SER A 277 -15.15 0.23 30.36
CA SER A 277 -14.41 -1.03 30.54
C SER A 277 -14.58 -2.00 29.37
N PHE A 278 -15.78 -2.08 28.79
CA PHE A 278 -16.04 -2.91 27.60
C PHE A 278 -15.33 -2.36 26.36
N LEU A 279 -15.25 -1.04 26.18
CA LEU A 279 -14.46 -0.42 25.12
C LEU A 279 -12.96 -0.63 25.30
N GLY A 280 -12.46 -0.55 26.54
CA GLY A 280 -11.07 -0.88 26.86
C GLY A 280 -10.74 -2.34 26.55
N ALA A 281 -11.63 -3.26 26.94
CA ALA A 281 -11.51 -4.68 26.60
C ALA A 281 -11.53 -4.92 25.08
N SER A 282 -12.46 -4.28 24.36
CA SER A 282 -12.55 -4.31 22.89
C SER A 282 -11.24 -3.86 22.23
N THR A 283 -10.65 -2.78 22.72
CA THR A 283 -9.37 -2.25 22.23
C THR A 283 -8.26 -3.29 22.35
N LEU A 284 -8.11 -3.90 23.54
CA LEU A 284 -7.10 -4.93 23.79
C LEU A 284 -7.33 -6.17 22.92
N LEU A 285 -8.57 -6.65 22.83
CA LEU A 285 -8.92 -7.81 22.02
C LEU A 285 -8.66 -7.55 20.53
N SER A 286 -8.96 -6.34 20.05
CA SER A 286 -8.72 -5.92 18.67
C SER A 286 -7.24 -5.78 18.35
N PHE A 287 -6.44 -5.26 19.30
CA PHE A 287 -4.99 -5.22 19.20
C PHE A 287 -4.38 -6.62 19.12
N LEU A 288 -4.80 -7.53 20.01
CA LEU A 288 -4.40 -8.93 19.99
C LEU A 288 -4.82 -9.62 18.69
N LYS A 289 -6.02 -9.32 18.19
CA LYS A 289 -6.55 -9.87 16.95
C LYS A 289 -5.74 -9.44 15.73
N GLY A 290 -5.41 -8.15 15.61
CA GLY A 290 -4.56 -7.63 14.54
C GLY A 290 -3.16 -8.23 14.57
N TYR A 291 -2.57 -8.36 15.76
CA TYR A 291 -1.27 -9.00 15.95
C TYR A 291 -1.29 -10.48 15.55
N THR A 292 -2.18 -11.28 16.17
CA THR A 292 -2.24 -12.74 15.97
C THR A 292 -2.57 -13.13 14.54
N THR A 293 -3.48 -12.40 13.88
CA THR A 293 -3.84 -12.63 12.47
C THR A 293 -2.64 -12.34 11.57
N THR A 294 -2.01 -11.18 11.70
CA THR A 294 -0.92 -10.76 10.79
C THR A 294 0.40 -11.49 11.05
N ALA A 295 0.69 -11.82 12.31
CA ALA A 295 1.87 -12.59 12.68
C ALA A 295 1.83 -14.01 12.07
N ALA A 296 0.65 -14.59 11.89
CA ALA A 296 0.45 -15.91 11.30
C ALA A 296 0.53 -15.95 9.76
N ILE A 297 0.72 -14.81 9.08
CA ILE A 297 0.81 -14.74 7.62
C ILE A 297 2.29 -14.66 7.18
N GLY A 298 2.64 -15.29 6.06
CA GLY A 298 4.01 -15.32 5.53
C GLY A 298 4.47 -14.01 4.90
N GLY A 299 5.79 -13.82 4.85
CA GLY A 299 6.44 -12.60 4.37
C GLY A 299 6.08 -12.20 2.93
N ALA A 300 5.85 -13.14 2.01
CA ALA A 300 5.48 -12.76 0.64
C ALA A 300 3.97 -12.67 0.40
N ASP A 301 3.15 -13.05 1.39
CA ASP A 301 1.73 -12.72 1.40
C ASP A 301 1.46 -11.35 2.06
N MET A 302 2.49 -10.73 2.67
CA MET A 302 2.40 -9.39 3.26
C MET A 302 1.85 -8.30 2.34
N PRO A 303 2.14 -8.27 1.01
CA PRO A 303 1.55 -7.26 0.12
C PRO A 303 0.03 -7.30 0.14
N VAL A 304 -0.58 -8.50 0.15
CA VAL A 304 -2.04 -8.66 0.28
C VAL A 304 -2.52 -8.11 1.62
N VAL A 305 -1.83 -8.44 2.72
CA VAL A 305 -2.17 -7.93 4.05
C VAL A 305 -2.17 -6.40 4.10
N ILE A 306 -1.18 -5.74 3.49
CA ILE A 306 -1.12 -4.26 3.43
C ILE A 306 -2.37 -3.70 2.74
N THR A 307 -2.82 -4.31 1.65
CA THR A 307 -4.00 -3.85 0.91
C THR A 307 -5.31 -4.07 1.69
N VAL A 308 -5.40 -5.18 2.45
CA VAL A 308 -6.55 -5.47 3.34
C VAL A 308 -6.59 -4.45 4.49
N LEU A 309 -5.44 -4.16 5.10
CA LEU A 309 -5.36 -3.17 6.18
C LEU A 309 -5.61 -1.74 5.67
N ASN A 310 -5.21 -1.43 4.43
CA ASN A 310 -5.63 -0.20 3.76
C ASN A 310 -7.16 -0.14 3.60
N ALA A 311 -7.81 -1.25 3.21
CA ALA A 311 -9.28 -1.31 3.15
C ALA A 311 -9.91 -1.07 4.53
N TYR A 312 -9.38 -1.69 5.58
CA TYR A 312 -9.86 -1.50 6.95
C TYR A 312 -9.70 -0.04 7.41
N SER A 313 -8.60 0.63 7.04
CA SER A 313 -8.46 2.06 7.33
C SER A 313 -9.61 2.89 6.71
N GLY A 314 -10.05 2.57 5.49
CA GLY A 314 -11.21 3.21 4.87
C GLY A 314 -12.53 2.90 5.59
N PHE A 315 -12.76 1.64 5.96
CA PHE A 315 -13.97 1.27 6.71
C PHE A 315 -14.00 1.83 8.14
N ALA A 316 -12.84 2.09 8.76
CA ALA A 316 -12.78 2.82 10.02
C ALA A 316 -13.26 4.27 9.85
N LEU A 317 -12.87 4.96 8.78
CA LEU A 317 -13.42 6.29 8.43
C LEU A 317 -14.94 6.25 8.18
N VAL A 318 -15.46 5.18 7.56
CA VAL A 318 -16.92 5.01 7.40
C VAL A 318 -17.62 4.92 8.76
N ALA A 319 -17.05 4.15 9.69
CA ALA A 319 -17.58 4.03 11.04
C ALA A 319 -17.58 5.39 11.77
N GLU A 320 -16.49 6.15 11.68
CA GLU A 320 -16.43 7.51 12.23
C GLU A 320 -17.40 8.47 11.53
N GLY A 321 -17.59 8.33 10.23
CA GLY A 321 -18.55 9.11 9.47
C GLY A 321 -19.98 8.90 9.94
N PHE A 322 -20.39 7.66 10.21
CA PHE A 322 -21.70 7.39 10.81
C PHE A 322 -21.79 7.82 12.28
N MET A 323 -20.70 7.68 13.03
CA MET A 323 -20.62 8.13 14.43
C MET A 323 -20.85 9.64 14.57
N LEU A 324 -20.32 10.43 13.63
CA LEU A 324 -20.34 11.90 13.67
C LEU A 324 -21.37 12.53 12.72
N ASP A 325 -22.21 11.71 12.06
CA ASP A 325 -23.12 12.16 11.00
C ASP A 325 -22.41 13.01 9.92
N ASN A 326 -21.22 12.57 9.52
CA ASN A 326 -20.34 13.31 8.63
C ASN A 326 -20.27 12.65 7.24
N PRO A 327 -20.95 13.22 6.21
CA PRO A 327 -21.02 12.61 4.88
C PRO A 327 -19.68 12.61 4.14
N LEU A 328 -18.75 13.50 4.47
CA LEU A 328 -17.40 13.50 3.89
C LEU A 328 -16.64 12.23 4.30
N LEU A 329 -16.64 11.92 5.60
CA LEU A 329 -15.96 10.73 6.13
C LEU A 329 -16.56 9.44 5.58
N VAL A 330 -17.89 9.35 5.46
CA VAL A 330 -18.56 8.19 4.85
C VAL A 330 -18.14 8.03 3.37
N SER A 331 -18.16 9.11 2.60
CA SER A 331 -17.85 9.08 1.17
C SER A 331 -16.39 8.70 0.91
N VAL A 332 -15.46 9.39 1.58
CA VAL A 332 -14.02 9.14 1.45
C VAL A 332 -13.62 7.80 2.03
N GLY A 333 -14.17 7.42 3.18
CA GLY A 333 -13.94 6.11 3.80
C GLY A 333 -14.37 4.97 2.88
N SER A 334 -15.54 5.09 2.26
CA SER A 334 -16.04 4.08 1.30
C SER A 334 -15.13 3.97 0.08
N LEU A 335 -14.68 5.10 -0.46
CA LEU A 335 -13.75 5.16 -1.59
C LEU A 335 -12.43 4.42 -1.29
N ILE A 336 -11.84 4.67 -0.11
CA ILE A 336 -10.59 4.04 0.33
C ILE A 336 -10.82 2.55 0.63
N GLY A 337 -11.91 2.22 1.32
CA GLY A 337 -12.27 0.85 1.70
C GLY A 337 -12.42 -0.04 0.48
N VAL A 338 -13.24 0.37 -0.49
CA VAL A 338 -13.47 -0.36 -1.74
C VAL A 338 -12.19 -0.43 -2.58
N SER A 339 -11.43 0.66 -2.69
CA SER A 339 -10.15 0.66 -3.42
C SER A 339 -9.17 -0.37 -2.83
N GLY A 340 -9.05 -0.44 -1.51
CA GLY A 340 -8.25 -1.45 -0.82
C GLY A 340 -8.73 -2.87 -1.09
N SER A 341 -10.04 -3.11 -0.99
CA SER A 341 -10.64 -4.42 -1.23
C SER A 341 -10.44 -4.92 -2.66
N ILE A 342 -10.62 -4.06 -3.67
CA ILE A 342 -10.38 -4.39 -5.08
C ILE A 342 -8.90 -4.75 -5.28
N LEU A 343 -7.99 -3.97 -4.71
CA LEU A 343 -6.56 -4.25 -4.84
C LEU A 343 -6.15 -5.56 -4.17
N SER A 344 -6.71 -5.88 -3.00
CA SER A 344 -6.54 -7.18 -2.36
C SER A 344 -7.01 -8.33 -3.24
N TYR A 345 -8.16 -8.16 -3.89
CA TYR A 345 -8.71 -9.15 -4.81
C TYR A 345 -7.80 -9.36 -6.03
N ILE A 346 -7.35 -8.28 -6.69
CA ILE A 346 -6.45 -8.36 -7.85
C ILE A 346 -5.15 -9.09 -7.49
N MET A 347 -4.57 -8.77 -6.32
CA MET A 347 -3.37 -9.48 -5.86
C MET A 347 -3.61 -10.97 -5.62
N CYS A 348 -4.74 -11.32 -5.00
CA CYS A 348 -5.13 -12.71 -4.77
C CYS A 348 -5.30 -13.50 -6.08
N VAL A 349 -5.98 -12.91 -7.07
CA VAL A 349 -6.16 -13.50 -8.40
C VAL A 349 -4.81 -13.70 -9.10
N ALA A 350 -3.94 -12.70 -9.06
CA ALA A 350 -2.61 -12.77 -9.67
C ALA A 350 -1.67 -13.80 -9.01
N MET A 351 -1.98 -14.26 -7.79
CA MET A 351 -1.27 -15.34 -7.09
C MET A 351 -1.98 -16.69 -7.20
N ASN A 352 -3.14 -16.74 -7.86
CA ASN A 352 -4.10 -17.86 -7.83
C ASN A 352 -4.39 -18.38 -6.40
N ARG A 353 -4.61 -17.46 -5.45
CA ARG A 353 -4.94 -17.79 -4.06
C ARG A 353 -6.14 -16.97 -3.61
N SER A 354 -7.11 -17.61 -2.96
CA SER A 354 -8.23 -16.88 -2.36
C SER A 354 -7.78 -16.04 -1.16
N LEU A 355 -8.53 -14.96 -0.88
CA LEU A 355 -8.28 -14.10 0.29
C LEU A 355 -8.35 -14.88 1.60
N THR A 356 -9.25 -15.86 1.70
CA THR A 356 -9.37 -16.75 2.86
C THR A 356 -8.12 -17.60 3.05
N ASN A 357 -7.54 -18.14 1.98
CA ASN A 357 -6.31 -18.92 2.03
C ASN A 357 -5.09 -18.06 2.39
N VAL A 358 -5.10 -16.78 2.05
CA VAL A 358 -4.03 -15.84 2.42
C VAL A 358 -4.13 -15.43 3.90
N LEU A 359 -5.30 -14.99 4.35
CA LEU A 359 -5.49 -14.48 5.72
C LEU A 359 -5.55 -15.59 6.78
N PHE A 360 -6.10 -16.75 6.42
CA PHE A 360 -6.35 -17.86 7.34
C PHE A 360 -5.70 -19.17 6.88
N GLY A 361 -4.68 -19.13 6.02
CA GLY A 361 -4.04 -20.32 5.45
C GLY A 361 -3.72 -21.42 6.48
N GLY A 362 -3.93 -22.68 6.10
CA GLY A 362 -3.80 -23.85 6.98
C GLY A 362 -5.09 -24.62 7.27
N ILE A 363 -6.23 -24.18 6.71
CA ILE A 363 -7.53 -24.89 6.78
C ILE A 363 -7.62 -25.99 5.70
N SER A 364 -6.86 -25.86 4.62
CA SER A 364 -6.62 -26.94 3.67
C SER A 364 -5.30 -27.62 4.04
N SER A 365 -5.35 -28.92 4.34
CA SER A 365 -4.17 -29.77 4.24
C SER A 365 -3.58 -29.55 2.85
N SER A 366 -2.38 -28.98 2.75
CA SER A 366 -1.63 -29.05 1.50
C SER A 366 -1.58 -30.53 1.15
N ALA A 367 -2.19 -30.90 0.02
CA ALA A 367 -1.94 -32.19 -0.58
C ALA A 367 -0.42 -32.38 -0.58
N VAL A 368 0.04 -33.54 -0.13
CA VAL A 368 1.46 -33.90 -0.18
C VAL A 368 1.82 -33.78 -1.65
N SER A 369 2.50 -32.69 -2.05
CA SER A 369 2.98 -32.56 -3.41
C SER A 369 3.93 -33.72 -3.62
N GLU A 370 3.64 -34.55 -4.62
CA GLU A 370 4.66 -35.41 -5.20
C GLU A 370 5.83 -34.50 -5.55
N THR A 371 6.97 -34.76 -4.91
CA THR A 371 8.22 -34.06 -5.17
C THR A 371 8.50 -34.21 -6.66
N HIS A 372 8.26 -33.15 -7.45
CA HIS A 372 8.57 -33.17 -8.86
C HIS A 372 10.08 -33.45 -8.97
N LYS A 373 10.42 -34.64 -9.46
CA LYS A 373 11.82 -34.98 -9.75
C LYS A 373 12.20 -34.11 -10.92
N ILE A 374 13.09 -33.15 -10.65
CA ILE A 374 13.69 -32.37 -11.71
C ILE A 374 14.60 -33.31 -12.50
N GLU A 375 14.30 -33.50 -13.77
CA GLU A 375 15.13 -34.21 -14.72
C GLU A 375 15.86 -33.20 -15.62
N GLY A 376 17.15 -33.45 -15.87
CA GLY A 376 17.99 -32.60 -16.73
C GLY A 376 19.21 -32.02 -16.03
N THR A 377 20.12 -31.46 -16.83
CA THR A 377 21.32 -30.75 -16.36
C THR A 377 21.15 -29.26 -16.61
N ILE A 378 21.65 -28.44 -15.68
CA ILE A 378 21.69 -27.00 -15.90
C ILE A 378 22.73 -26.66 -16.95
N THR A 379 22.41 -25.73 -17.85
CA THR A 379 23.40 -25.12 -18.74
C THR A 379 23.85 -23.81 -18.11
N GLN A 380 25.13 -23.69 -17.76
CA GLN A 380 25.68 -22.44 -17.21
C GLN A 380 26.19 -21.54 -18.35
N THR A 381 26.21 -20.24 -18.12
CA THR A 381 26.79 -19.24 -19.03
C THR A 381 27.64 -18.25 -18.25
N THR A 382 28.46 -17.48 -18.97
CA THR A 382 29.34 -16.45 -18.41
C THR A 382 28.83 -15.05 -18.74
N VAL A 383 29.43 -14.04 -18.08
CA VAL A 383 29.13 -12.63 -18.39
C VAL A 383 29.47 -12.31 -19.85
N ASP A 384 30.62 -12.79 -20.35
CA ASP A 384 31.07 -12.49 -21.71
C ASP A 384 30.14 -13.08 -22.77
N GLU A 385 29.68 -14.32 -22.58
CA GLU A 385 28.67 -14.96 -23.43
C GLU A 385 27.32 -14.23 -23.37
N THR A 386 26.93 -13.73 -22.20
CA THR A 386 25.70 -12.95 -22.02
C THR A 386 25.79 -11.61 -22.77
N VAL A 387 26.94 -10.94 -22.69
CA VAL A 387 27.21 -9.69 -23.43
C VAL A 387 27.16 -9.93 -24.93
N GLU A 388 27.73 -11.04 -25.40
CA GLU A 388 27.68 -11.42 -26.82
C GLU A 388 26.27 -11.71 -27.29
N ALA A 389 25.49 -12.48 -26.52
CA ALA A 389 24.09 -12.75 -26.83
C ALA A 389 23.26 -11.46 -26.89
N LEU A 390 23.45 -10.54 -25.94
CA LEU A 390 22.77 -9.24 -25.93
C LEU A 390 23.16 -8.37 -27.14
N ALA A 391 24.43 -8.36 -27.53
CA ALA A 391 24.91 -7.56 -28.65
C ALA A 391 24.43 -8.07 -30.02
N ASN A 392 24.13 -9.37 -30.13
CA ASN A 392 23.70 -10.04 -31.37
C ASN A 392 22.18 -10.21 -31.47
N SER A 393 21.40 -9.66 -30.53
CA SER A 393 19.93 -9.75 -30.51
C SER A 393 19.30 -8.51 -31.14
N ASP A 394 18.21 -8.68 -31.89
CA ASP A 394 17.40 -7.56 -32.39
C ASP A 394 16.27 -7.20 -31.41
N SER A 395 15.78 -8.19 -30.66
CA SER A 395 14.70 -8.05 -29.67
C SER A 395 15.05 -8.69 -28.33
N VAL A 396 14.97 -7.90 -27.25
CA VAL A 396 15.31 -8.30 -25.88
C VAL A 396 14.16 -7.98 -24.92
N ILE A 397 13.75 -8.98 -24.12
CA ILE A 397 12.81 -8.77 -23.01
C ILE A 397 13.55 -8.94 -21.66
N LEU A 398 13.40 -7.98 -20.76
CA LEU A 398 13.89 -8.06 -19.38
C LEU A 398 12.73 -8.38 -18.44
N VAL A 399 12.79 -9.55 -17.80
CA VAL A 399 11.86 -9.93 -16.73
C VAL A 399 12.50 -9.60 -15.39
N VAL A 400 11.98 -8.61 -14.67
CA VAL A 400 12.54 -8.19 -13.38
C VAL A 400 11.72 -8.72 -12.20
N GLY A 401 12.42 -9.20 -11.18
CA GLY A 401 11.83 -9.66 -9.92
C GLY A 401 12.36 -8.92 -8.70
N TYR A 402 11.94 -9.37 -7.51
CA TYR A 402 12.36 -8.76 -6.25
C TYR A 402 13.88 -8.84 -6.01
N GLY A 403 14.58 -9.81 -6.61
CA GLY A 403 16.04 -9.89 -6.52
C GLY A 403 16.76 -8.66 -7.08
N MET A 404 16.20 -8.00 -8.11
CA MET A 404 16.70 -6.72 -8.61
C MET A 404 16.65 -5.63 -7.52
N ALA A 405 15.51 -5.54 -6.81
CA ALA A 405 15.29 -4.53 -5.78
C ALA A 405 16.24 -4.72 -4.59
N VAL A 406 16.44 -5.97 -4.16
CA VAL A 406 17.33 -6.30 -3.03
C VAL A 406 18.78 -5.95 -3.34
N ALA A 407 19.25 -6.25 -4.56
CA ALA A 407 20.61 -5.95 -4.97
C ALA A 407 20.82 -4.47 -5.37
N LYS A 408 19.74 -3.70 -5.53
CA LYS A 408 19.75 -2.34 -6.11
C LYS A 408 20.31 -2.32 -7.54
N ALA A 409 19.96 -3.31 -8.35
CA ALA A 409 20.48 -3.50 -9.70
C ALA A 409 19.77 -2.64 -10.77
N GLN A 410 18.68 -1.95 -10.44
CA GLN A 410 17.86 -1.20 -11.39
C GLN A 410 18.64 -0.12 -12.18
N TYR A 411 19.64 0.51 -11.57
CA TYR A 411 20.47 1.52 -12.22
C TYR A 411 21.34 0.92 -13.32
N ALA A 412 22.01 -0.20 -13.03
CA ALA A 412 22.80 -0.92 -14.02
C ALA A 412 21.93 -1.43 -15.18
N ILE A 413 20.72 -1.92 -14.87
CA ILE A 413 19.74 -2.38 -15.87
C ILE A 413 19.29 -1.23 -16.78
N SER A 414 19.07 -0.03 -16.23
CA SER A 414 18.71 1.17 -16.99
C SER A 414 19.83 1.60 -17.96
N GLU A 415 21.08 1.55 -17.51
CA GLU A 415 22.25 1.83 -18.34
C GLU A 415 22.42 0.79 -19.47
N ILE A 416 22.27 -0.50 -19.16
CA ILE A 416 22.25 -1.58 -20.17
C ILE A 416 21.15 -1.33 -21.20
N THR A 417 19.93 -1.04 -20.74
CA THR A 417 18.77 -0.74 -21.60
C THR A 417 19.07 0.42 -22.54
N SER A 418 19.65 1.51 -22.01
CA SER A 418 20.00 2.69 -22.80
C SER A 418 21.05 2.38 -23.86
N MET A 419 22.07 1.58 -23.53
CA MET A 419 23.11 1.16 -24.47
C MET A 419 22.58 0.27 -25.60
N LEU A 420 21.72 -0.69 -25.28
CA LEU A 420 21.12 -1.57 -26.28
C LEU A 420 20.19 -0.79 -27.21
N ARG A 421 19.34 0.09 -26.66
CA ARG A 421 18.46 0.96 -27.46
C ARG A 421 19.23 1.93 -28.34
N ALA A 422 20.38 2.44 -27.89
CA ALA A 422 21.24 3.28 -28.72
C ALA A 422 21.82 2.54 -29.95
N LYS A 423 21.89 1.20 -29.89
CA LYS A 423 22.26 0.33 -31.02
C LYS A 423 21.06 -0.09 -31.89
N GLY A 424 19.86 0.43 -31.61
CA GLY A 424 18.64 0.10 -32.36
C GLY A 424 17.95 -1.19 -31.91
N ILE A 425 18.42 -1.84 -30.85
CA ILE A 425 17.82 -3.08 -30.32
C ILE A 425 16.49 -2.75 -29.64
N GLN A 426 15.45 -3.54 -29.93
CA GLN A 426 14.15 -3.40 -29.29
C GLN A 426 14.20 -3.99 -27.89
N VAL A 427 14.27 -3.12 -26.87
CA VAL A 427 14.30 -3.53 -25.46
C VAL A 427 12.97 -3.24 -24.78
N ARG A 428 12.36 -4.26 -24.17
CA ARG A 428 11.10 -4.18 -23.43
C ARG A 428 11.24 -4.82 -22.05
N PHE A 429 10.47 -4.36 -21.08
CA PHE A 429 10.38 -4.95 -19.75
C PHE A 429 9.06 -5.67 -19.58
N ALA A 430 9.10 -6.84 -18.97
CA ALA A 430 7.94 -7.63 -18.61
C ALA A 430 7.80 -7.68 -17.09
N ILE A 431 6.70 -7.12 -16.57
CA ILE A 431 6.42 -7.06 -15.13
C ILE A 431 5.28 -8.01 -14.78
N HIS A 432 5.54 -8.89 -13.82
CA HIS A 432 4.48 -9.70 -13.23
C HIS A 432 3.71 -8.88 -12.18
N PRO A 433 2.36 -8.95 -12.10
CA PRO A 433 1.57 -8.11 -11.18
C PRO A 433 1.95 -8.22 -9.69
N VAL A 434 2.46 -9.38 -9.28
CA VAL A 434 2.97 -9.61 -7.90
C VAL A 434 4.49 -9.62 -7.76
N ALA A 435 5.23 -9.11 -8.75
CA ALA A 435 6.67 -8.94 -8.62
C ALA A 435 6.98 -7.86 -7.57
N GLY A 436 7.71 -8.25 -6.52
CA GLY A 436 8.14 -7.37 -5.44
C GLY A 436 7.46 -7.66 -4.09
N ARG A 437 7.44 -6.65 -3.22
CA ARG A 437 6.82 -6.68 -1.88
C ARG A 437 5.65 -5.70 -1.74
N MET A 438 5.23 -5.08 -2.83
CA MET A 438 4.09 -4.17 -2.92
C MET A 438 3.62 -4.11 -4.38
N PRO A 439 2.31 -4.04 -4.67
CA PRO A 439 1.81 -3.75 -6.00
C PRO A 439 2.55 -2.62 -6.70
N GLY A 440 3.05 -2.88 -7.91
CA GLY A 440 3.75 -1.90 -8.73
C GLY A 440 5.14 -1.49 -8.23
N GLN A 441 5.72 -2.20 -7.24
CA GLN A 441 7.04 -1.83 -6.69
C GLN A 441 8.13 -1.85 -7.77
N CYS A 442 8.16 -2.87 -8.63
CA CYS A 442 9.16 -2.94 -9.70
C CYS A 442 9.03 -1.78 -10.68
N ASN A 443 7.80 -1.39 -11.06
CA ASN A 443 7.56 -0.24 -11.95
C ASN A 443 8.14 1.05 -11.36
N VAL A 444 7.93 1.28 -10.05
CA VAL A 444 8.46 2.47 -9.35
C VAL A 444 10.00 2.44 -9.29
N LEU A 445 10.61 1.28 -9.05
CA LEU A 445 12.08 1.16 -9.02
C LEU A 445 12.71 1.37 -10.39
N LEU A 446 12.06 0.89 -11.45
CA LEU A 446 12.50 1.15 -12.83
C LEU A 446 12.34 2.63 -13.19
N ALA A 447 11.24 3.26 -12.80
CA ALA A 447 11.04 4.70 -12.97
C ALA A 447 12.07 5.53 -12.19
N GLU A 448 12.41 5.14 -10.96
CA GLU A 448 13.50 5.75 -10.18
C GLU A 448 14.84 5.66 -10.92
N ALA A 449 15.10 4.54 -11.60
CA ALA A 449 16.26 4.36 -12.46
C ALA A 449 16.14 5.04 -13.84
N SER A 450 15.11 5.87 -14.04
CA SER A 450 14.83 6.59 -15.31
C SER A 450 14.56 5.68 -16.51
N VAL A 451 14.04 4.46 -16.28
CA VAL A 451 13.53 3.62 -17.36
C VAL A 451 12.21 4.19 -17.87
N PRO A 452 12.06 4.47 -19.17
CA PRO A 452 10.83 5.00 -19.73
C PRO A 452 9.67 4.01 -19.57
N TYR A 453 8.49 4.48 -19.12
CA TYR A 453 7.35 3.61 -18.83
C TYR A 453 6.71 2.97 -20.07
N ASP A 454 6.94 3.55 -21.26
CA ASP A 454 6.42 3.07 -22.55
C ASP A 454 7.07 1.78 -23.03
N ILE A 455 8.20 1.40 -22.44
CA ILE A 455 8.85 0.10 -22.68
C ILE A 455 8.63 -0.87 -21.51
N VAL A 456 7.77 -0.53 -20.55
CA VAL A 456 7.46 -1.37 -19.39
C VAL A 456 6.03 -1.88 -19.52
N PHE A 457 5.89 -3.17 -19.75
CA PHE A 457 4.61 -3.82 -20.03
C PHE A 457 4.20 -4.71 -18.87
N GLU A 458 2.90 -4.75 -18.62
CA GLU A 458 2.30 -5.72 -17.72
C GLU A 458 2.26 -7.10 -18.39
N MET A 459 2.17 -8.15 -17.58
CA MET A 459 2.23 -9.54 -18.05
C MET A 459 1.24 -9.86 -19.18
N ASP A 460 0.01 -9.37 -19.09
CA ASP A 460 -1.04 -9.65 -20.08
C ASP A 460 -0.78 -8.94 -21.43
N GLU A 461 0.01 -7.86 -21.42
CA GLU A 461 0.33 -7.07 -22.60
C GLU A 461 1.51 -7.65 -23.40
N ILE A 462 2.42 -8.37 -22.73
CA ILE A 462 3.71 -8.81 -23.32
C ILE A 462 3.84 -10.34 -23.48
N ASN A 463 2.92 -11.13 -22.92
CA ASN A 463 3.08 -12.58 -22.88
C ASN A 463 3.09 -13.27 -24.26
N ASP A 464 2.42 -12.68 -25.25
CA ASP A 464 2.40 -13.19 -26.62
C ASP A 464 3.69 -12.87 -27.40
N ASP A 465 4.40 -11.83 -27.00
CA ASP A 465 5.63 -11.34 -27.66
C ASP A 465 6.85 -12.22 -27.39
N PHE A 466 6.84 -13.06 -26.34
CA PHE A 466 7.97 -13.91 -25.98
C PHE A 466 8.39 -14.84 -27.13
N LYS A 467 7.45 -15.32 -27.96
CA LYS A 467 7.76 -16.24 -29.08
C LYS A 467 8.61 -15.58 -30.16
N GLU A 468 8.51 -14.27 -30.31
CA GLU A 468 9.22 -13.49 -31.33
C GLU A 468 10.48 -12.82 -30.76
N THR A 469 10.81 -13.08 -29.49
CA THR A 469 11.93 -12.46 -28.78
C THR A 469 13.19 -13.30 -28.89
N ASP A 470 14.31 -12.66 -29.27
CA ASP A 470 15.60 -13.33 -29.43
C ASP A 470 16.20 -13.74 -28.09
N LEU A 471 16.18 -12.83 -27.11
CA LEU A 471 16.77 -13.04 -25.81
C LEU A 471 15.89 -12.50 -24.69
N THR A 472 15.58 -13.36 -23.71
CA THR A 472 14.96 -12.95 -22.46
C THR A 472 15.93 -13.03 -21.29
N LEU A 473 16.10 -11.91 -20.58
CA LEU A 473 16.94 -11.81 -19.39
C LEU A 473 16.05 -11.81 -18.13
N VAL A 474 16.11 -12.88 -17.35
CA VAL A 474 15.33 -13.04 -16.11
C VAL A 474 16.19 -12.63 -14.92
N ILE A 475 15.89 -11.49 -14.31
CA ILE A 475 16.71 -10.87 -13.27
C ILE A 475 16.01 -10.95 -11.91
N GLY A 476 16.45 -11.90 -11.08
CA GLY A 476 15.97 -12.00 -9.70
C GLY A 476 14.48 -12.35 -9.57
N ALA A 477 13.91 -12.99 -10.58
CA ALA A 477 12.59 -13.61 -10.58
C ALA A 477 12.72 -15.14 -10.53
N ASN A 478 11.72 -15.81 -9.94
CA ASN A 478 11.67 -17.28 -9.89
C ASN A 478 10.23 -17.78 -10.12
N ASP A 479 9.35 -17.60 -9.14
CA ASP A 479 7.99 -18.14 -9.21
C ASP A 479 7.16 -17.51 -10.35
N THR A 480 7.38 -16.23 -10.64
CA THR A 480 6.67 -15.47 -11.69
C THR A 480 7.03 -15.87 -13.12
N VAL A 481 8.03 -16.74 -13.30
CA VAL A 481 8.47 -17.30 -14.58
C VAL A 481 8.49 -18.83 -14.54
N ASN A 482 7.81 -19.44 -13.56
CA ASN A 482 7.92 -20.87 -13.30
C ASN A 482 6.86 -21.67 -14.11
N PRO A 483 7.24 -22.51 -15.08
CA PRO A 483 6.31 -23.30 -15.89
C PRO A 483 5.49 -24.30 -15.06
N ILE A 484 5.96 -24.67 -13.87
CA ILE A 484 5.25 -25.60 -12.97
C ILE A 484 3.87 -25.06 -12.54
N ALA A 485 3.61 -23.76 -12.73
CA ALA A 485 2.29 -23.18 -12.53
C ALA A 485 1.25 -23.70 -13.54
N LEU A 486 1.67 -24.23 -14.68
CA LEU A 486 0.78 -24.84 -15.69
C LEU A 486 0.48 -26.31 -15.40
N GLU A 487 1.20 -26.94 -14.47
CA GLU A 487 1.09 -28.37 -14.16
C GLU A 487 0.05 -28.60 -13.04
N PRO A 488 -0.95 -29.48 -13.26
CA PRO A 488 -1.91 -29.84 -12.22
C PRO A 488 -1.23 -30.46 -11.00
N GLY A 489 -1.62 -30.04 -9.79
CA GLY A 489 -1.09 -30.58 -8.52
C GLY A 489 0.17 -29.88 -7.98
N SER A 490 0.73 -28.93 -8.73
CA SER A 490 1.76 -28.02 -8.23
C SER A 490 1.23 -27.07 -7.14
N PRO A 491 2.03 -26.70 -6.12
CA PRO A 491 1.65 -25.70 -5.11
C PRO A 491 1.27 -24.33 -5.67
N ILE A 492 1.70 -24.02 -6.90
CA ILE A 492 1.37 -22.78 -7.62
C ILE A 492 0.58 -23.06 -8.91
N ALA A 493 -0.02 -24.24 -9.04
CA ALA A 493 -0.86 -24.59 -10.18
C ALA A 493 -1.94 -23.52 -10.42
N GLY A 494 -2.10 -23.08 -11.66
CA GLY A 494 -3.04 -22.04 -12.10
C GLY A 494 -2.60 -20.60 -11.85
N MET A 495 -1.43 -20.36 -11.23
CA MET A 495 -0.86 -19.01 -11.15
C MET A 495 -0.52 -18.53 -12.57
N PRO A 496 -1.01 -17.37 -13.03
CA PRO A 496 -0.56 -16.80 -14.28
C PRO A 496 0.92 -16.44 -14.14
N VAL A 497 1.73 -16.71 -15.16
CA VAL A 497 3.18 -16.48 -15.14
C VAL A 497 3.64 -15.89 -16.47
N LEU A 498 4.82 -15.27 -16.45
CA LEU A 498 5.49 -14.79 -17.65
C LEU A 498 6.10 -15.98 -18.39
N HIS A 499 5.71 -16.17 -19.66
CA HIS A 499 6.13 -17.29 -20.50
C HIS A 499 7.55 -17.10 -21.07
N ALA A 500 8.51 -16.73 -20.23
CA ALA A 500 9.89 -16.42 -20.63
C ALA A 500 10.54 -17.53 -21.47
N TRP A 501 10.27 -18.79 -21.12
CA TRP A 501 10.78 -19.99 -21.81
C TRP A 501 10.32 -20.15 -23.27
N LYS A 502 9.38 -19.33 -23.75
CA LYS A 502 8.98 -19.31 -25.17
C LYS A 502 9.92 -18.49 -26.06
N SER A 503 10.89 -17.77 -25.47
CA SER A 503 11.90 -17.00 -26.20
C SER A 503 12.92 -17.91 -26.88
N LYS A 504 13.63 -17.42 -27.90
CA LYS A 504 14.68 -18.21 -28.58
C LYS A 504 15.80 -18.60 -27.62
N GLN A 505 16.21 -17.67 -26.74
CA GLN A 505 17.14 -17.94 -25.65
C GLN A 505 16.68 -17.24 -24.36
N VAL A 506 16.90 -17.89 -23.21
CA VAL A 506 16.65 -17.32 -21.89
C VAL A 506 17.93 -17.36 -21.06
N ILE A 507 18.26 -16.25 -20.40
CA ILE A 507 19.34 -16.18 -19.41
C ILE A 507 18.75 -15.84 -18.05
N VAL A 508 18.92 -16.73 -17.08
CA VAL A 508 18.41 -16.55 -15.71
C VAL A 508 19.56 -16.11 -14.81
N MET A 509 19.42 -14.93 -14.21
CA MET A 509 20.39 -14.33 -13.30
C MET A 509 19.96 -14.54 -11.84
N LYS A 510 20.73 -15.35 -11.10
CA LYS A 510 20.47 -15.61 -9.67
C LYS A 510 21.73 -16.06 -8.91
N ARG A 511 21.73 -15.94 -7.59
CA ARG A 511 22.88 -16.29 -6.72
C ARG A 511 23.21 -17.79 -6.65
N GLY A 512 22.24 -18.66 -6.89
CA GLY A 512 22.37 -20.12 -6.77
C GLY A 512 21.06 -20.81 -7.09
N LEU A 513 20.92 -22.12 -6.89
CA LEU A 513 19.73 -22.89 -7.27
C LEU A 513 18.58 -22.87 -6.24
N ALA A 514 18.70 -22.08 -5.17
CA ALA A 514 17.64 -21.94 -4.16
C ALA A 514 16.26 -21.65 -4.80
N SER A 515 15.23 -22.26 -4.21
CA SER A 515 13.83 -22.08 -4.55
C SER A 515 13.37 -20.63 -4.33
N GLY A 516 12.21 -20.30 -4.93
CA GLY A 516 11.58 -19.00 -4.81
C GLY A 516 10.84 -18.84 -3.49
N TYR A 517 9.77 -18.05 -3.49
CA TYR A 517 8.92 -17.90 -2.32
C TYR A 517 8.07 -19.15 -2.07
N ALA A 518 7.50 -19.72 -3.13
CA ALA A 518 6.64 -20.89 -3.04
C ALA A 518 7.40 -22.18 -2.64
N ASP A 519 8.73 -22.10 -2.47
CA ASP A 519 9.61 -23.22 -2.14
C ASP A 519 9.48 -24.41 -3.11
N VAL A 520 9.14 -24.11 -4.36
CA VAL A 520 9.00 -25.08 -5.45
C VAL A 520 10.23 -25.05 -6.35
N PRO A 521 10.62 -26.20 -6.93
CA PRO A 521 11.60 -26.22 -8.01
C PRO A 521 11.06 -25.48 -9.25
N ASN A 522 11.97 -25.01 -10.10
CA ASN A 522 11.61 -24.35 -11.35
C ASN A 522 12.17 -25.15 -12.55
N PRO A 523 11.31 -25.89 -13.29
CA PRO A 523 11.72 -26.67 -14.44
C PRO A 523 12.40 -25.86 -15.54
N MET A 524 12.08 -24.55 -15.66
CA MET A 524 12.67 -23.68 -16.69
C MET A 524 14.19 -23.67 -16.67
N PHE A 525 14.81 -23.81 -15.48
CA PHE A 525 16.27 -23.82 -15.32
C PHE A 525 16.97 -24.99 -16.02
N TYR A 526 16.21 -26.02 -16.40
CA TYR A 526 16.68 -27.25 -17.01
C TYR A 526 16.17 -27.41 -18.46
N MET A 527 15.36 -26.47 -18.94
CA MET A 527 14.82 -26.50 -20.30
C MET A 527 15.89 -26.17 -21.35
N PRO A 528 15.86 -26.82 -22.53
CA PRO A 528 16.69 -26.41 -23.65
C PRO A 528 16.45 -24.93 -24.01
N GLY A 529 17.52 -24.18 -24.25
CA GLY A 529 17.45 -22.73 -24.53
C GLY A 529 17.55 -21.83 -23.29
N THR A 530 17.47 -22.38 -22.08
CA THR A 530 17.73 -21.65 -20.83
C THR A 530 19.18 -21.82 -20.39
N LYS A 531 19.85 -20.70 -20.10
CA LYS A 531 21.18 -20.66 -19.50
C LYS A 531 21.16 -19.96 -18.13
N MET A 532 21.97 -20.45 -17.21
CA MET A 532 22.09 -19.93 -15.84
C MET A 532 23.33 -19.05 -15.72
N LEU A 533 23.13 -17.78 -15.37
CA LEU A 533 24.21 -16.86 -15.00
C LEU A 533 24.20 -16.68 -13.48
N PHE A 534 25.19 -17.28 -12.81
CA PHE A 534 25.28 -17.23 -11.35
C PHE A 534 25.99 -15.97 -10.86
N GLY A 535 25.44 -15.35 -9.81
CA GLY A 535 26.05 -14.20 -9.13
C GLY A 535 25.03 -13.32 -8.44
N ASP A 536 25.51 -12.30 -7.71
CA ASP A 536 24.66 -11.22 -7.26
C ASP A 536 24.13 -10.42 -8.47
N ALA A 537 22.87 -9.99 -8.41
CA ALA A 537 22.22 -9.33 -9.54
C ALA A 537 22.89 -7.98 -9.88
N LYS A 538 23.39 -7.24 -8.89
CA LYS A 538 24.09 -5.97 -9.14
C LYS A 538 25.44 -6.24 -9.78
N ASP A 539 26.23 -7.12 -9.18
CA ASP A 539 27.59 -7.40 -9.66
C ASP A 539 27.60 -7.92 -11.09
N THR A 540 26.66 -8.82 -11.41
CA THR A 540 26.50 -9.37 -12.76
C THR A 540 25.98 -8.33 -13.75
N CYS A 541 25.01 -7.50 -13.39
CA CYS A 541 24.56 -6.39 -14.26
C CYS A 541 25.70 -5.38 -14.50
N ASP A 542 26.45 -4.99 -13.46
CA ASP A 542 27.59 -4.08 -13.61
C ASP A 542 28.70 -4.69 -14.49
N ALA A 543 28.90 -6.02 -14.44
CA ALA A 543 29.84 -6.71 -15.31
C ALA A 543 29.35 -6.76 -16.77
N ILE A 544 28.08 -7.08 -17.01
CA ILE A 544 27.47 -7.04 -18.35
C ILE A 544 27.59 -5.63 -18.93
N LYS A 545 27.30 -4.61 -18.11
CA LYS A 545 27.44 -3.21 -18.49
C LYS A 545 28.84 -2.89 -19.00
N ARG A 546 29.88 -3.21 -18.22
CA ARG A 546 31.29 -3.00 -18.62
C ARG A 546 31.64 -3.74 -19.91
N GLY A 547 31.12 -4.95 -20.08
CA GLY A 547 31.33 -5.73 -21.30
C GLY A 547 30.69 -5.09 -22.54
N LEU A 548 29.49 -4.52 -22.41
CA LEU A 548 28.82 -3.79 -23.50
C LEU A 548 29.54 -2.46 -23.83
N GLU A 549 30.08 -1.76 -22.82
CA GLU A 549 30.88 -0.54 -23.01
C GLU A 549 32.19 -0.80 -23.74
N ALA A 550 32.85 -1.93 -23.45
CA ALA A 550 34.07 -2.34 -24.12
C ALA A 550 33.86 -2.69 -25.61
N ARG A 551 32.62 -2.98 -26.01
CA ARG A 551 32.20 -3.26 -27.39
C ARG A 551 31.56 -2.02 -28.07
N LYS A 552 31.97 -0.82 -27.68
CA LYS A 552 31.59 0.43 -28.36
C LYS A 552 32.26 0.58 -29.71
#